data_AF-A0A2S9GD66-F1
#
_entry.id   AF-A0A2S9GD66-F1
#
_cell.length_a   1.000
_cell.length_b   1.000
_cell.length_c   1.000
_cell.angle_alpha   90.00
_cell.angle_beta   90.00
_cell.angle_gamma   90.00
#
_symmetry.space_group_name_H-M   'P 1'
#
loop_
_entity.id
_entity.type
_entity.pdbx_description
1 polymer ?
#
loop_
_entity_poly.entity_id
_entity_poly.type
_entity_poly.pdbx_seq_one_letter_code
_entity_poly.pdbx_strand_id
1 'polypeptide(L)'
;GAVTATVDRAPLRTVQYPRGFDAAVLARLISGAPEAFDEMEAVLSGNVAVSLVDGDIDSMSVELPGDSGYLAAVIEGRSDHPGR
;
A
#
# COMPACT_ATOMS: atom_id res chain seq x y z
N GLY A 1 -1.96 -3.22 -27.53
CA GLY A 1 -2.57 -2.14 -26.71
C GLY A 1 -2.11 -0.81 -27.24
N ALA A 2 -2.98 0.20 -27.24
CA ALA A 2 -2.62 1.57 -27.59
C ALA A 2 -2.84 2.47 -26.37
N VAL A 3 -1.97 3.45 -26.17
CA VAL A 3 -2.13 4.44 -25.10
C VAL A 3 -3.30 5.35 -25.47
N THR A 4 -4.31 5.41 -24.61
CA THR A 4 -5.52 6.23 -24.83
C THR A 4 -5.42 7.61 -24.17
N ALA A 5 -4.63 7.74 -23.10
CA ALA A 5 -4.36 9.00 -22.41
C ALA A 5 -3.12 8.89 -21.50
N THR A 6 -2.55 10.03 -21.14
CA THR A 6 -1.56 10.16 -20.04
C THR A 6 -2.25 10.81 -18.84
N VAL A 7 -2.11 10.19 -17.67
CA VAL A 7 -2.66 10.71 -16.41
C VAL A 7 -1.64 11.62 -15.74
N ASP A 8 -2.10 12.73 -15.15
CA ASP A 8 -1.23 13.54 -14.28
C ASP A 8 -0.87 12.74 -13.02
N ARG A 9 0.43 12.60 -12.77
CA ARG A 9 0.95 11.84 -11.62
C ARG A 9 0.98 12.64 -10.33
N ALA A 10 0.91 13.98 -10.38
CA ALA A 10 1.00 14.83 -9.20
C ALA A 10 -0.04 14.51 -8.10
N PRO A 11 -1.32 14.23 -8.41
CA PRO A 11 -2.31 13.87 -7.40
C PRO A 11 -2.25 12.40 -6.98
N LEU A 12 -1.52 11.54 -7.70
CA LEU A 12 -1.52 10.10 -7.45
C LEU A 12 -0.68 9.73 -6.23
N ARG A 13 -1.12 8.70 -5.51
CA ARG A 13 -0.43 8.14 -4.34
C ARG A 13 -0.44 6.62 -4.43
N THR A 14 0.68 6.01 -4.05
CA THR A 14 0.76 4.56 -3.83
C THR A 14 0.30 4.28 -2.41
N VAL A 15 -0.66 3.37 -2.24
CA VAL A 15 -1.13 2.95 -0.92
C VAL A 15 -0.23 1.84 -0.41
N GLN A 16 0.34 2.02 0.78
CA GLN A 16 1.24 1.06 1.43
C GLN A 16 0.59 0.39 2.64
N TYR A 17 1.28 -0.59 3.21
CA TYR A 17 0.98 -1.19 4.51
C TYR A 17 2.03 -0.74 5.55
N PRO A 18 1.70 -0.73 6.86
CA PRO A 18 0.42 -1.11 7.46
C PRO A 18 -0.68 -0.04 7.30
N ARG A 19 -1.94 -0.47 7.38
CA ARG A 19 -3.14 0.40 7.32
C ARG A 19 -3.94 0.27 8.61
N GLY A 20 -4.12 1.37 9.33
CA GLY A 20 -4.88 1.39 10.59
C GLY A 20 -6.38 1.54 10.35
N PHE A 21 -7.19 0.76 11.07
CA PHE A 21 -8.64 0.81 11.00
C PHE A 21 -9.29 0.82 12.38
N ASP A 22 -10.40 1.55 12.50
CA ASP A 22 -11.37 1.25 13.54
C ASP A 22 -11.93 -0.16 13.32
N ALA A 23 -11.93 -0.98 14.38
CA ALA A 23 -12.29 -2.39 14.28
C ALA A 23 -13.75 -2.60 13.83
N ALA A 24 -14.68 -1.74 14.25
CA ALA A 24 -16.09 -1.85 13.87
C ALA A 24 -16.30 -1.46 12.40
N VAL A 25 -15.56 -0.44 11.92
CA VAL A 25 -15.56 -0.06 10.50
C VAL A 25 -15.01 -1.20 9.64
N LEU A 26 -13.87 -1.77 9.99
CA LEU A 26 -13.28 -2.88 9.24
C LEU A 26 -14.21 -4.11 9.25
N ALA A 27 -14.76 -4.47 10.40
CA ALA A 27 -15.70 -5.59 10.53
C ALA A 27 -16.93 -5.42 9.62
N ARG A 28 -17.45 -4.20 9.50
CA ARG A 28 -18.55 -3.89 8.57
C ARG A 28 -18.12 -4.02 7.12
N LEU A 29 -16.93 -3.54 6.76
CA LEU A 29 -16.43 -3.58 5.38
C LEU A 29 -16.18 -5.00 4.88
N ILE A 30 -15.65 -5.88 5.74
CA ILE A 30 -15.40 -7.29 5.39
C ILE A 30 -16.67 -8.14 5.42
N SER A 31 -17.73 -7.68 6.11
CA SER A 31 -18.99 -8.41 6.20
C SER A 31 -19.72 -8.38 4.85
N GLY A 32 -19.61 -9.47 4.09
CA GLY A 32 -20.16 -9.59 2.74
C GLY A 32 -19.17 -9.22 1.63
N ALA A 33 -17.88 -9.03 1.96
CA ALA A 33 -16.85 -8.80 0.97
C ALA A 33 -16.62 -10.05 0.08
N PRO A 34 -16.30 -9.87 -1.21
CA PRO A 34 -15.82 -10.95 -2.07
C PRO A 34 -14.45 -11.49 -1.59
N GLU A 35 -14.04 -12.67 -2.05
CA GLU A 35 -12.72 -13.24 -1.71
C GLU A 35 -11.55 -12.33 -2.11
N ALA A 36 -11.68 -11.65 -3.26
CA ALA A 36 -10.74 -10.61 -3.69
C ALA A 36 -11.28 -9.25 -3.21
N PHE A 37 -10.84 -8.82 -2.03
CA PHE A 37 -11.28 -7.59 -1.38
C PHE A 37 -10.08 -6.67 -1.13
N ASP A 38 -10.15 -5.44 -1.65
CA ASP A 38 -9.25 -4.35 -1.25
C ASP A 38 -10.02 -3.41 -0.32
N GLU A 39 -9.61 -3.38 0.96
CA GLU A 39 -10.24 -2.52 1.95
C GLU A 39 -10.14 -1.03 1.59
N MET A 40 -9.13 -0.62 0.82
CA MET A 40 -8.97 0.77 0.40
C MET A 40 -9.93 1.14 -0.71
N GLU A 41 -10.18 0.25 -1.66
CA GLU A 41 -11.24 0.45 -2.66
C GLU A 41 -12.61 0.59 -1.97
N ALA A 42 -12.89 -0.26 -0.98
CA ALA A 42 -14.13 -0.21 -0.22
C ALA A 42 -14.28 1.07 0.62
N VAL A 43 -13.19 1.56 1.20
CA VAL A 43 -13.16 2.84 1.93
C VAL A 43 -13.36 4.03 0.99
N LEU A 44 -12.69 4.05 -0.16
CA LEU A 44 -12.76 5.15 -1.13
C LEU A 44 -14.12 5.24 -1.84
N SER A 45 -14.78 4.10 -2.03
CA SER A 45 -16.14 4.04 -2.56
C SER A 45 -17.21 4.33 -1.49
N GLY A 46 -16.86 4.19 -0.22
CA GLY A 46 -17.69 4.56 0.93
C GLY A 46 -17.50 6.01 1.36
N ASN A 47 -18.41 6.52 2.20
CA ASN A 47 -18.25 7.82 2.84
C ASN A 47 -17.44 7.70 4.15
N VAL A 48 -16.30 7.00 4.11
CA VAL A 48 -15.43 6.78 5.27
C VAL A 48 -14.28 7.78 5.22
N ALA A 49 -14.05 8.49 6.33
CA ALA A 49 -12.96 9.44 6.41
C ALA A 49 -11.60 8.73 6.41
N VAL A 50 -10.67 9.22 5.58
CA VAL A 50 -9.30 8.68 5.44
C VAL A 50 -8.28 9.71 5.87
N SER A 51 -7.37 9.30 6.76
CA SER A 51 -6.16 10.05 7.08
C SER A 51 -5.00 9.46 6.29
N LEU A 52 -4.33 10.28 5.48
CA LEU A 52 -3.09 9.87 4.81
C LEU A 52 -1.90 10.10 5.74
N VAL A 53 -1.00 9.13 5.79
CA VAL A 53 0.27 9.19 6.51
C VAL A 53 1.38 8.98 5.48
N ASP A 54 2.42 9.81 5.52
CA ASP A 54 3.57 9.66 4.62
C ASP A 54 4.25 8.32 4.89
N GLY A 55 4.41 7.54 3.81
CA GLY A 55 5.03 6.23 3.83
C GLY A 55 6.54 6.27 3.69
N ASP A 56 7.16 5.09 3.77
CA ASP A 56 8.56 4.86 3.48
C ASP A 56 8.68 4.16 2.12
N ILE A 57 9.52 4.67 1.23
CA ILE A 57 9.76 4.06 -0.08
C ILE A 57 10.36 2.65 0.04
N ASP A 58 11.02 2.34 1.16
CA ASP A 58 11.54 1.01 1.45
C ASP A 58 10.47 0.05 1.97
N SER A 59 9.27 0.54 2.30
CA SER A 59 8.12 -0.26 2.76
C SER A 59 7.28 -0.74 1.57
N MET A 60 7.93 -1.43 0.63
CA MET A 60 7.32 -1.95 -0.58
C MET A 60 6.83 -3.40 -0.41
N SER A 61 5.78 -3.74 -1.17
CA SER A 61 5.41 -5.14 -1.39
C SER A 61 6.46 -5.84 -2.27
N VAL A 62 6.71 -7.12 -2.00
CA VAL A 62 7.59 -7.98 -2.78
C VAL A 62 6.73 -9.05 -3.43
N GLU A 63 6.47 -8.90 -4.71
CA GLU A 63 5.45 -9.69 -5.43
C GLU A 63 6.04 -10.39 -6.65
N LEU A 64 7.04 -9.79 -7.28
CA LEU A 64 7.71 -10.33 -8.45
C LEU A 64 8.99 -11.08 -8.07
N PRO A 65 9.40 -12.10 -8.85
CA PRO A 65 10.66 -12.79 -8.59
C PRO A 65 11.88 -11.85 -8.51
N GLY A 66 11.86 -10.75 -9.28
CA GLY A 66 12.93 -9.75 -9.31
C GLY A 66 13.03 -8.87 -8.06
N ASP A 67 11.98 -8.78 -7.25
CA ASP A 67 11.94 -7.90 -6.08
C ASP A 67 12.84 -8.41 -4.94
N SER A 68 13.08 -9.73 -4.91
CA SER A 68 13.86 -10.40 -3.86
C SER A 68 15.30 -9.87 -3.72
N GLY A 69 15.99 -9.61 -4.85
CA GLY A 69 17.34 -9.07 -4.84
C GLY A 69 17.41 -7.64 -4.31
N TYR A 70 16.39 -6.82 -4.63
CA TYR A 70 16.27 -5.48 -4.09
C TYR A 70 16.00 -5.50 -2.59
N LEU A 71 15.06 -6.33 -2.12
CA LEU A 71 14.78 -6.49 -0.70
C LEU A 71 16.02 -6.90 0.10
N ALA A 72 16.81 -7.86 -0.42
CA ALA A 72 18.05 -8.30 0.23
C ALA A 72 19.05 -7.14 0.40
N ALA A 73 19.24 -6.33 -0.64
CA ALA A 73 20.13 -5.17 -0.59
C ALA A 73 19.67 -4.10 0.42
N VAL A 74 18.36 -3.85 0.53
CA VAL A 74 17.79 -2.92 1.53
C VAL A 74 18.05 -3.42 2.97
N ILE A 75 17.89 -4.73 3.21
CA ILE A 75 18.13 -5.34 4.53
C ILE A 75 19.63 -5.28 4.89
N GLU A 76 20.51 -5.60 3.94
CA GLU A 76 21.95 -5.55 4.13
C GLU A 76 22.43 -4.12 4.42
N GLY A 77 22.02 -3.14 3.62
CA GLY A 77 22.40 -1.74 3.81
C GLY A 77 21.95 -1.13 5.13
N ARG A 78 20.91 -1.68 5.77
CA ARG A 78 20.46 -1.29 7.12
C ARG A 78 21.29 -1.91 8.24
N SER A 79 21.91 -3.07 7.99
CA SER A 79 22.78 -3.76 8.95
C SER A 79 24.16 -3.10 9.08
N ASP A 80 24.60 -2.39 8.03
CA ASP A 80 25.88 -1.68 7.97
C ASP A 80 25.86 -0.28 8.62
N HIS A 81 24.75 0.14 9.22
CA HIS A 81 24.62 1.41 9.94
C HIS A 81 24.59 1.18 11.47
N PRO A 82 25.74 1.15 12.17
CA PRO A 82 25.77 1.00 13.62
C PRO A 82 25.31 2.32 14.26
N GLY A 83 24.02 2.45 14.58
CA GLY A 83 23.51 3.65 15.24
C GLY A 83 22.00 3.85 15.29
N ARG A 84 21.19 2.84 14.97
CA ARG A 84 19.74 2.84 15.28
C ARG A 84 19.40 1.70 16.23
#